data_AF-A0A183L5B2-F1
#
_entry.id   AF-A0A183L5B2-F1
#
_cell.length_a   1.000
_cell.length_b   1.000
_cell.length_c   1.000
_cell.angle_alpha   90.00
_cell.angle_beta   90.00
_cell.angle_gamma   90.00
#
_symmetry.space_group_name_H-M   'P 1'
#
loop_
_entity.id
_entity.type
_entity.pdbx_description
1 polymer ?
#
loop_
_entity_poly.entity_id
_entity_poly.type
_entity_poly.pdbx_seq_one_letter_code
_entity_poly.pdbx_strand_id
1 'polypeptide(L)'
;MQLYWFTVEFGLCNENGETRALGAGIMSSYGELENVFSDHSVKQPFDINNAAVQVYDDFGYQKVYFVTESIESMKRELRFVLI
;
A
#
# COMPACT_ATOMS: atom_id res chain seq x y z
N MET A 1 -6.55 -3.51 11.48
CA MET A 1 -5.91 -4.52 10.59
C MET A 1 -5.75 -4.01 9.16
N GLN A 2 -6.77 -3.37 8.55
CA GLN A 2 -6.67 -2.83 7.18
C GLN A 2 -5.48 -1.87 6.97
N LEU A 3 -5.23 -0.95 7.91
CA LEU A 3 -4.09 -0.03 7.82
C LEU A 3 -2.75 -0.77 7.73
N TYR A 4 -2.55 -1.81 8.54
CA TYR A 4 -1.34 -2.64 8.48
C TYR A 4 -1.22 -3.34 7.11
N TRP A 5 -2.34 -3.88 6.61
CA TRP A 5 -2.39 -4.55 5.31
C TRP A 5 -1.98 -3.63 4.15
N PHE A 6 -2.56 -2.44 4.08
CA PHE A 6 -2.30 -1.49 3.00
C PHE A 6 -1.02 -0.68 3.14
N THR A 7 -0.24 -0.91 4.20
CA THR A 7 1.05 -0.24 4.43
C THR A 7 2.20 -1.23 4.48
N VAL A 8 2.20 -2.12 5.46
CA VAL A 8 3.31 -3.06 5.72
C VAL A 8 3.26 -4.27 4.78
N GLU A 9 2.08 -4.78 4.45
CA GLU A 9 1.96 -5.97 3.58
C GLU A 9 1.90 -5.59 2.09
N PHE A 10 1.10 -4.60 1.72
CA PHE A 10 0.84 -4.22 0.32
C PHE A 10 0.96 -2.71 0.07
N GLY A 11 1.77 -2.00 0.86
CA GLY A 11 2.01 -0.57 0.65
C GLY A 11 3.01 -0.26 -0.45
N LEU A 12 2.84 0.92 -1.05
CA LEU A 12 3.78 1.52 -2.00
C LEU A 12 4.37 2.80 -1.43
N CYS A 13 5.56 3.17 -1.88
CA CYS A 13 6.22 4.42 -1.51
C CYS A 13 6.75 5.12 -2.76
N ASN A 14 6.57 6.43 -2.84
CA ASN A 14 7.27 7.25 -3.83
C ASN A 14 8.69 7.51 -3.35
N GLU A 15 9.67 7.21 -4.20
CA GLU A 15 11.08 7.52 -3.99
C GLU A 15 11.63 8.17 -5.25
N ASN A 16 12.16 9.39 -5.12
CA ASN A 16 12.75 10.15 -6.23
C ASN A 16 11.83 10.33 -7.46
N GLY A 17 10.52 10.42 -7.23
CA GLY A 17 9.51 10.56 -8.31
C GLY A 17 9.07 9.24 -8.93
N GLU A 18 9.58 8.10 -8.45
CA GLU A 18 9.17 6.77 -8.89
C GLU A 18 8.38 6.05 -7.79
N THR A 19 7.29 5.39 -8.15
CA THR A 19 6.55 4.53 -7.22
C THR A 19 7.26 3.19 -7.07
N ARG A 20 7.59 2.81 -5.84
CA ARG A 20 8.27 1.56 -5.49
C ARG A 20 7.45 0.73 -4.53
N ALA A 21 7.63 -0.58 -4.60
CA ALA A 21 7.02 -1.53 -3.67
C ALA A 21 7.71 -1.45 -2.31
N LEU A 22 6.93 -1.26 -1.24
CA LEU A 22 7.40 -1.29 0.15
C LEU A 22 6.86 -2.50 0.91
N GLY A 23 5.67 -2.97 0.51
CA GLY A 23 4.97 -4.05 1.20
C GLY A 23 5.66 -5.42 1.09
N ALA A 24 5.71 -6.15 2.19
CA ALA A 24 6.31 -7.48 2.26
C ALA A 24 5.63 -8.50 1.33
N GLY A 25 4.30 -8.44 1.19
CA GLY A 25 3.52 -9.27 0.29
C GLY A 25 3.84 -9.01 -1.18
N ILE A 26 4.12 -7.76 -1.55
CA ILE A 26 4.50 -7.40 -2.92
C ILE A 26 5.92 -7.88 -3.22
N MET A 27 6.87 -7.66 -2.30
CA MET A 27 8.28 -8.04 -2.52
C MET A 27 8.52 -9.55 -2.51
N SER A 28 7.67 -10.32 -1.83
CA SER A 28 7.77 -11.78 -1.76
C SER A 28 7.03 -12.51 -2.88
N SER A 29 6.23 -11.80 -3.69
CA SER A 29 5.43 -12.38 -4.77
C SER A 29 5.72 -11.69 -6.10
N TYR A 30 6.37 -12.42 -7.01
CA TYR A 30 6.64 -11.93 -8.37
C TYR A 30 5.35 -11.54 -9.10
N GLY A 31 4.28 -12.34 -8.97
CA GLY A 31 2.99 -12.04 -9.60
C GLY A 31 2.32 -10.80 -9.02
N GLU A 32 2.47 -10.56 -7.71
CA GLU A 32 1.94 -9.34 -7.09
C GLU A 32 2.71 -8.10 -7.57
N LEU A 33 4.03 -8.22 -7.73
CA LEU A 33 4.87 -7.15 -8.27
C LEU A 33 4.45 -6.78 -9.69
N GLU A 34 4.21 -7.77 -10.56
CA GLU A 34 3.68 -7.52 -11.91
C GLU A 34 2.28 -6.89 -11.86
N ASN A 35 1.38 -7.39 -11.00
CA ASN A 35 0.02 -6.85 -10.86
C ASN A 35 0.02 -5.38 -10.39
N VAL A 36 0.87 -5.05 -9.41
CA VAL A 36 1.05 -3.68 -8.91
C VAL A 36 1.41 -2.75 -10.04
N PHE A 37 2.34 -3.11 -10.93
CA PHE A 37 2.78 -2.20 -12.01
C PHE A 37 1.95 -2.33 -13.30
N SER A 38 0.94 -3.19 -13.33
CA SER A 38 0.00 -3.34 -14.44
C SER A 38 -1.14 -2.32 -14.41
N ASP A 39 -1.93 -2.30 -15.49
CA ASP A 39 -3.17 -1.53 -15.61
C ASP A 39 -4.36 -2.17 -14.87
N HIS A 40 -4.19 -3.38 -14.32
CA HIS A 40 -5.26 -4.08 -13.59
C HIS A 40 -5.42 -3.59 -12.15
N SER A 41 -4.53 -2.72 -11.67
CA SER A 41 -4.55 -2.19 -10.31
C SER A 41 -4.60 -0.67 -10.27
N VAL A 42 -5.34 -0.16 -9.28
CA VAL A 42 -5.48 1.27 -9.01
C VAL A 42 -4.53 1.66 -7.89
N LYS A 43 -3.73 2.70 -8.13
CA LYS A 43 -2.79 3.27 -7.15
C LYS A 43 -3.37 4.59 -6.68
N GLN A 44 -3.62 4.71 -5.38
CA GLN A 44 -4.20 5.91 -4.80
C GLN A 44 -3.24 6.51 -3.78
N PRO A 45 -3.25 7.84 -3.57
CA PRO A 45 -2.52 8.44 -2.46
C PRO A 45 -2.97 7.82 -1.13
N PHE A 46 -2.03 7.54 -0.24
CA PHE A 46 -2.33 7.04 1.09
C PHE A 46 -3.13 8.07 1.89
N ASP A 47 -4.36 7.72 2.24
CA ASP A 47 -5.22 8.43 3.17
C ASP A 47 -5.73 7.44 4.22
N ILE A 48 -5.62 7.82 5.49
CA ILE A 48 -5.89 6.91 6.59
C ILE A 48 -7.37 6.53 6.68
N ASN A 49 -8.28 7.44 6.33
CA ASN A 49 -9.71 7.19 6.39
C ASN A 49 -10.12 6.22 5.28
N ASN A 50 -9.58 6.42 4.07
CA ASN A 50 -9.81 5.52 2.93
C ASN A 50 -9.20 4.14 3.17
N ALA A 51 -7.95 4.07 3.62
CA ALA A 51 -7.27 2.80 3.88
C ALA A 51 -7.85 2.02 5.06
N ALA A 52 -8.53 2.70 6.01
CA ALA A 52 -9.18 2.05 7.14
C ALA A 52 -10.53 1.38 6.80
N VAL A 53 -11.13 1.73 5.65
CA VAL A 53 -12.42 1.16 5.20
C VAL A 53 -12.31 0.39 3.88
N GLN A 54 -11.15 0.42 3.22
CA GLN A 54 -10.90 -0.29 1.98
C GLN A 54 -10.97 -1.81 2.17
N VAL A 55 -11.85 -2.46 1.41
CA VAL A 55 -11.93 -3.93 1.39
C VAL A 55 -10.73 -4.49 0.62
N TYR A 56 -10.01 -5.43 1.21
CA TYR A 56 -8.94 -6.20 0.59
C TYR A 56 -9.42 -7.61 0.19
N ASP A 57 -8.67 -8.25 -0.71
CA ASP A 57 -8.92 -9.63 -1.14
C ASP A 57 -7.83 -10.54 -0.55
N ASP A 58 -8.23 -11.57 0.21
CA ASP A 58 -7.31 -12.55 0.81
C ASP A 58 -6.87 -13.67 -0.14
N PHE A 59 -7.57 -13.84 -1.27
CA PHE A 59 -7.38 -14.97 -2.18
C PHE A 59 -6.77 -14.57 -3.53
N GLY A 60 -7.04 -13.34 -3.97
CA GLY A 60 -6.55 -12.78 -5.22
C GLY A 60 -5.50 -11.68 -5.04
N TYR A 61 -5.06 -11.13 -6.18
CA TYR A 61 -4.19 -9.95 -6.19
C TYR A 61 -4.97 -8.71 -5.78
N GLN A 62 -4.29 -7.76 -5.11
CA GLN A 62 -4.98 -6.54 -4.70
C GLN A 62 -5.35 -5.68 -5.90
N LYS A 63 -6.56 -5.11 -5.86
CA LYS A 63 -7.04 -4.19 -6.90
C LYS A 63 -6.69 -2.74 -6.61
N VAL A 64 -6.49 -2.42 -5.33
CA VAL A 64 -6.19 -1.08 -4.85
C VAL A 64 -4.94 -1.13 -4.00
N TYR A 65 -3.99 -0.27 -4.32
CA TYR A 65 -2.76 -0.06 -3.55
C TYR A 65 -2.68 1.40 -3.14
N PHE A 66 -2.13 1.65 -1.95
CA PHE A 66 -1.92 2.99 -1.45
C PHE A 66 -0.45 3.39 -1.57
N VAL A 67 -0.21 4.58 -2.12
CA VAL A 67 1.11 5.17 -2.35
C VAL A 67 1.36 6.23 -1.30
N THR A 68 2.39 5.99 -0.50
CA THR A 68 2.88 6.95 0.50
C THR A 68 3.95 7.86 -0.12
N GLU A 69 4.01 9.12 0.30
CA GLU A 69 5.05 10.04 -0.19
C GLU A 69 6.43 9.72 0.38
N SER A 70 6.47 9.19 1.60
CA SER A 70 7.67 8.70 2.25
C SER A 70 7.30 7.79 3.42
N ILE A 71 8.23 6.91 3.78
CA ILE A 71 8.11 6.06 4.97
C ILE A 71 7.88 6.91 6.24
N GLU A 72 8.52 8.08 6.33
CA GLU A 72 8.36 8.98 7.48
C GLU A 72 6.99 9.64 7.54
N SER A 73 6.40 9.99 6.39
CA SER A 73 5.02 10.48 6.30
C SER A 73 4.04 9.39 6.76
N MET A 74 4.19 8.17 6.24
CA MET A 74 3.37 7.02 6.64
C MET A 74 3.44 6.76 8.15
N LYS A 75 4.64 6.74 8.75
CA LYS A 75 4.81 6.57 10.20
C LYS A 75 4.12 7.67 11.00
N ARG A 76 4.11 8.91 10.50
CA ARG A 76 3.46 10.06 11.16
C ARG A 76 1.95 9.89 11.17
N GLU A 77 1.36 9.58 10.02
CA GLU A 77 -0.08 9.33 9.90
C GLU A 77 -0.54 8.16 10.79
N LEU A 78 0.18 7.04 10.76
CA LEU A 78 -0.15 5.86 11.59
C LEU A 78 -0.01 6.14 13.09
N ARG A 79 0.93 7.01 13.50
CA ARG A 79 1.09 7.41 14.90
C ARG A 79 -0.13 8.16 15.44
N PHE A 80 -0.84 8.94 14.62
CA PHE A 80 -2.01 9.70 15.08
C PHE A 80 -3.25 8.84 15.37
N VAL A 81 -3.29 7.60 14.86
CA VAL A 81 -4.44 6.68 15.02
C VAL A 81 -4.20 5.59 16.07
N LEU A 82 -2.95 5.41 16.53
CA LEU A 82 -2.56 4.39 17.51
C LEU A 82 -2.44 4.92 18.96
N ILE A 83 -3.01 6.09 19.25
CA ILE A 83 -3.08 6.71 20.60
C ILE A 83 -4.56 6.82 20.99
#